data_AF-A0A059DMD3-F1
#
_entry.id   AF-A0A059DMD3-F1
#
_cell.length_a   1.000
_cell.length_b   1.000
_cell.length_c   1.000
_cell.angle_alpha   90.00
_cell.angle_beta   90.00
_cell.angle_gamma   90.00
#
_symmetry.space_group_name_H-M   'P 1'
#
loop_
_entity.id
_entity.type
_entity.pdbx_description
1 polymer ?
#
loop_
_entity_poly.entity_id
_entity_poly.type
_entity_poly.pdbx_seq_one_letter_code
_entity_poly.pdbx_strand_id
1 'polypeptide(L)'
;MRIAIIGLSMLTLSACGAADSEFGTEEAAGPCGNIQAMLDARTEAEPFKRLRGVNKMMGDTPLSDTFIGMHKPFGAACTASVMNGFGAGTTIYTYSCPLFEGNSIGRDDERADAEAAFDTAASEMRACLGDGWETAEDTENGDYQVYHKLTYKPVDMADSASGFTVDPAFLEMSYTPFMRGRGGPPGWQVMLQFQAQVDTPAKE
;
A
#
# COMPACT_ATOMS: atom_id res chain seq x y z
N MET A 1 -29.12 -16.55 63.37
CA MET A 1 -29.22 -16.11 61.97
C MET A 1 -28.52 -17.16 61.12
N ARG A 2 -29.23 -17.83 60.21
CA ARG A 2 -28.75 -18.99 59.43
C ARG A 2 -28.06 -18.51 58.14
N ILE A 3 -26.95 -19.16 57.79
CA ILE A 3 -26.25 -19.08 56.50
C ILE A 3 -27.01 -19.91 55.46
N ALA A 4 -27.14 -19.41 54.22
CA ALA A 4 -27.27 -20.23 53.02
C ALA A 4 -26.86 -19.43 51.77
N ILE A 5 -25.72 -19.82 51.18
CA ILE A 5 -25.27 -19.50 49.81
C ILE A 5 -25.70 -20.66 48.93
N ILE A 6 -26.59 -20.47 47.95
CA ILE A 6 -26.77 -21.25 46.69
C ILE A 6 -27.64 -20.33 45.80
N GLY A 7 -27.24 -19.76 44.67
CA GLY A 7 -26.64 -20.35 43.47
C GLY A 7 -27.65 -20.16 42.33
N LEU A 8 -27.37 -19.30 41.34
CA LEU A 8 -28.14 -19.28 40.09
C LEU A 8 -27.30 -18.73 38.91
N SER A 9 -26.74 -19.69 38.17
CA SER A 9 -26.64 -19.79 36.71
C SER A 9 -26.30 -18.53 35.91
N MET A 10 -25.00 -18.36 35.62
CA MET A 10 -24.54 -17.69 34.42
C MET A 10 -24.91 -18.54 33.20
N LEU A 11 -25.94 -18.13 32.46
CA LEU A 11 -26.17 -18.58 31.09
C LEU A 11 -25.21 -17.80 30.19
N THR A 12 -24.01 -18.36 29.96
CA THR A 12 -23.16 -17.94 28.84
C THR A 12 -23.85 -18.38 27.56
N LEU A 13 -24.47 -17.44 26.84
CA LEU A 13 -24.82 -17.66 25.43
C LEU A 13 -23.50 -17.85 24.67
N SER A 14 -23.17 -19.09 24.36
CA SER A 14 -22.22 -19.45 23.33
C SER A 14 -22.81 -19.04 21.99
N ALA A 15 -22.52 -17.83 21.55
CA ALA A 15 -22.69 -17.44 20.16
C ALA A 15 -21.68 -18.23 19.33
N CYS A 16 -22.21 -19.23 18.63
CA CYS A 16 -21.54 -19.98 17.58
C CYS A 16 -21.52 -19.09 16.33
N GLY A 17 -20.37 -18.98 15.67
CA GLY A 17 -20.30 -18.52 14.28
C GLY A 17 -19.83 -17.08 14.07
N ALA A 18 -18.52 -16.88 14.19
CA ALA A 18 -17.77 -16.13 13.20
C ALA A 18 -16.40 -16.81 13.10
N ALA A 19 -16.21 -17.60 12.03
CA ALA A 19 -14.88 -17.82 11.53
C ALA A 19 -14.44 -16.46 10.98
N ASP A 20 -13.90 -15.62 11.86
CA ASP A 20 -13.07 -14.51 11.43
C ASP A 20 -11.89 -15.15 10.72
N SER A 21 -11.96 -15.11 9.40
CA SER A 21 -10.82 -15.27 8.52
C SER A 21 -9.73 -14.32 9.01
N GLU A 22 -8.77 -14.88 9.74
CA GLU A 22 -7.50 -14.24 10.11
C GLU A 22 -6.73 -13.92 8.83
N PHE A 23 -7.12 -12.85 8.15
CA PHE A 23 -6.29 -12.17 7.18
C PHE A 23 -5.35 -11.23 7.95
N GLY A 24 -4.17 -11.78 8.27
CA GLY A 24 -2.93 -11.06 8.58
C GLY A 24 -3.04 -9.93 9.60
N THR A 25 -2.85 -10.25 10.87
CA THR A 25 -2.57 -9.28 11.94
C THR A 25 -1.10 -9.35 12.32
N GLU A 26 -0.21 -8.85 11.46
CA GLU A 26 1.05 -8.30 11.95
C GLU A 26 0.84 -6.80 12.15
N GLU A 27 0.58 -6.41 13.41
CA GLU A 27 0.63 -5.02 13.82
C GLU A 27 2.05 -4.47 13.60
N ALA A 28 2.09 -3.25 13.08
CA ALA A 28 3.26 -2.41 12.94
C ALA A 28 4.20 -2.44 14.16
N ALA A 29 5.50 -2.68 13.96
CA ALA A 29 6.53 -2.45 14.98
C ALA A 29 6.84 -0.95 15.19
N GLY A 30 5.79 -0.11 15.28
CA GLY A 30 5.87 1.36 15.28
C GLY A 30 5.89 1.99 13.86
N PRO A 31 5.90 3.33 13.76
CA PRO A 31 5.79 4.07 12.49
C PRO A 31 6.85 3.64 11.46
N CYS A 32 8.11 3.56 11.87
CA CYS A 32 9.19 3.12 10.99
C CYS A 32 9.25 1.61 10.78
N GLY A 33 8.71 0.81 11.70
CA GLY A 33 8.62 -0.64 11.53
C GLY A 33 7.77 -1.02 10.32
N ASN A 34 6.73 -0.24 10.03
CA ASN A 34 5.90 -0.39 8.84
C ASN A 34 6.70 -0.18 7.56
N ILE A 35 7.43 0.93 7.49
CA ILE A 35 8.22 1.30 6.31
C ILE A 35 9.35 0.30 6.10
N GLN A 36 10.07 -0.08 7.16
CA GLN A 36 11.17 -1.02 7.08
C GLN A 36 10.74 -2.40 6.57
N ALA A 37 9.57 -2.89 7.00
CA ALA A 37 9.04 -4.16 6.53
C ALA A 37 8.86 -4.19 4.99
N MET A 38 8.44 -3.07 4.40
CA MET A 38 8.28 -2.92 2.96
C MET A 38 9.63 -2.79 2.24
N LEU A 39 10.57 -2.01 2.81
CA LEU A 39 11.93 -1.87 2.26
C LEU A 39 12.69 -3.20 2.23
N ASP A 40 12.64 -3.95 3.32
CA ASP A 40 13.29 -5.25 3.41
C ASP A 40 12.65 -6.23 2.43
N ALA A 41 11.31 -6.23 2.32
CA ALA A 41 10.59 -7.12 1.41
C ALA A 41 10.88 -6.80 -0.07
N ARG A 42 11.17 -5.54 -0.38
CA ARG A 42 11.58 -5.09 -1.73
C ARG A 42 12.86 -5.78 -2.22
N THR A 43 13.76 -6.13 -1.30
CA THR A 43 15.08 -6.73 -1.62
C THR A 43 15.07 -8.26 -1.69
N GLU A 44 13.90 -8.88 -1.51
CA GLU A 44 13.77 -10.34 -1.61
C GLU A 44 14.08 -10.84 -3.02
N ALA A 45 14.52 -12.10 -3.12
CA ALA A 45 14.76 -12.74 -4.42
C ALA A 45 13.52 -12.69 -5.33
N GLU A 46 12.33 -12.73 -4.73
CA GLU A 46 11.08 -12.36 -5.36
C GLU A 46 10.45 -11.23 -4.53
N PRO A 47 10.50 -9.97 -5.00
CA PRO A 47 10.11 -8.83 -4.18
C PRO A 47 8.68 -8.88 -3.64
N PHE A 48 8.53 -8.42 -2.39
CA PHE A 48 7.29 -8.36 -1.62
C PHE A 48 6.62 -9.71 -1.36
N LYS A 49 7.27 -10.84 -1.66
CA LYS A 49 6.66 -12.17 -1.56
C LYS A 49 6.13 -12.45 -0.17
N ARG A 50 6.89 -12.12 0.87
CA ARG A 50 6.43 -12.35 2.26
C ARG A 50 5.22 -11.51 2.67
N LEU A 51 4.95 -10.41 1.97
CA LEU A 51 3.84 -9.51 2.25
C LEU A 51 2.55 -9.91 1.52
N ARG A 52 2.59 -10.95 0.69
CA ARG A 52 1.45 -11.43 -0.10
C ARG A 52 0.61 -12.40 0.70
N GLY A 53 -0.67 -12.09 0.82
CA GLY A 53 -1.69 -13.01 1.30
C GLY A 53 -2.32 -13.78 0.14
N VAL A 54 -3.63 -13.96 0.20
CA VAL A 54 -4.39 -14.62 -0.87
C VAL A 54 -4.50 -13.73 -2.11
N ASN A 55 -4.79 -14.35 -3.26
CA ASN A 55 -5.09 -13.64 -4.48
C ASN A 55 -6.30 -12.71 -4.30
N LYS A 56 -6.20 -11.50 -4.86
CA LYS A 56 -7.35 -10.59 -4.96
C LYS A 56 -8.36 -11.19 -5.93
N MET A 57 -9.64 -11.02 -5.61
CA MET A 57 -10.74 -11.55 -6.43
C MET A 57 -11.27 -10.48 -7.38
N MET A 58 -11.57 -10.89 -8.62
CA MET A 58 -12.38 -10.14 -9.56
C MET A 58 -13.70 -10.90 -9.77
N GLY A 59 -14.75 -10.48 -9.05
CA GLY A 59 -15.93 -11.31 -8.87
C GLY A 59 -15.53 -12.62 -8.19
N ASP A 60 -15.84 -13.75 -8.83
CA ASP A 60 -15.49 -15.09 -8.33
C ASP A 60 -14.15 -15.63 -8.86
N THR A 61 -13.43 -14.85 -9.68
CA THR A 61 -12.17 -15.30 -10.29
C THR A 61 -10.96 -14.73 -9.54
N PRO A 62 -10.03 -15.56 -9.04
CA PRO A 62 -8.79 -15.06 -8.44
C PRO A 62 -7.87 -14.46 -9.51
N LEU A 63 -7.30 -13.29 -9.23
CA LEU A 63 -6.29 -12.65 -10.06
C LEU A 63 -4.91 -13.27 -9.73
N SER A 64 -4.29 -13.96 -10.69
CA SER A 64 -3.06 -14.73 -10.46
C SER A 64 -1.83 -13.90 -10.11
N ASP A 65 -1.87 -12.60 -10.39
CA ASP A 65 -0.76 -11.66 -10.28
C ASP A 65 -0.99 -10.56 -9.24
N THR A 66 -2.14 -10.59 -8.55
CA THR A 66 -2.54 -9.56 -7.60
C THR A 66 -2.98 -10.22 -6.30
N PHE A 67 -2.45 -9.74 -5.18
CA PHE A 67 -2.60 -10.33 -3.85
C PHE A 67 -3.04 -9.28 -2.84
N ILE A 68 -3.85 -9.70 -1.87
CA ILE A 68 -4.14 -8.91 -0.69
C ILE A 68 -2.85 -8.81 0.14
N GLY A 69 -2.45 -7.60 0.51
CA GLY A 69 -1.31 -7.37 1.38
C GLY A 69 -1.60 -7.87 2.80
N MET A 70 -0.65 -8.61 3.39
CA MET A 70 -0.74 -9.06 4.78
C MET A 70 -0.34 -7.98 5.79
N HIS A 71 0.40 -6.98 5.33
CA HIS A 71 0.85 -5.86 6.13
C HIS A 71 -0.02 -4.62 5.86
N LYS A 72 -0.34 -3.87 6.91
CA LYS A 72 -1.23 -2.70 6.85
C LYS A 72 -0.54 -1.46 7.40
N PRO A 73 0.45 -0.90 6.66
CA PRO A 73 1.08 0.36 7.05
C PRO A 73 0.00 1.44 7.15
N PHE A 74 0.07 2.27 8.20
CA PHE A 74 -0.94 3.30 8.47
C PHE A 74 -2.38 2.76 8.64
N GLY A 75 -2.53 1.46 8.93
CA GLY A 75 -3.85 0.80 9.01
C GLY A 75 -4.53 0.56 7.64
N ALA A 76 -3.88 0.92 6.53
CA ALA A 76 -4.43 0.79 5.18
C ALA A 76 -4.24 -0.63 4.63
N ALA A 77 -5.26 -1.17 3.97
CA ALA A 77 -5.17 -2.47 3.30
C ALA A 77 -4.41 -2.33 1.96
N CYS A 78 -3.21 -2.90 1.88
CA CYS A 78 -2.39 -2.81 0.68
C CYS A 78 -2.69 -3.92 -0.33
N THR A 79 -2.23 -3.72 -1.56
CA THR A 79 -2.25 -4.71 -2.64
C THR A 79 -0.83 -4.95 -3.11
N ALA A 80 -0.44 -6.21 -3.23
CA ALA A 80 0.81 -6.60 -3.89
C ALA A 80 0.50 -7.05 -5.32
N SER A 81 1.24 -6.58 -6.31
CA SER A 81 1.03 -6.94 -7.72
C SER A 81 2.33 -7.31 -8.42
N VAL A 82 2.23 -8.17 -9.43
CA VAL A 82 3.33 -8.63 -10.28
C VAL A 82 3.00 -8.33 -11.74
N MET A 83 3.74 -7.42 -12.34
CA MET A 83 3.62 -7.08 -13.76
C MET A 83 4.77 -7.72 -14.53
N ASN A 84 4.47 -8.78 -15.28
CA ASN A 84 5.46 -9.48 -16.10
C ASN A 84 5.54 -8.89 -17.52
N GLY A 85 6.73 -8.92 -18.12
CA GLY A 85 6.92 -8.60 -19.53
C GLY A 85 6.90 -7.10 -19.85
N PHE A 86 7.19 -6.25 -18.86
CA PHE A 86 7.50 -4.85 -19.12
C PHE A 86 8.87 -4.75 -19.81
N GLY A 87 9.16 -3.64 -20.51
CA GLY A 87 10.36 -3.41 -21.36
C GLY A 87 11.49 -4.44 -21.30
N ALA A 88 11.81 -5.08 -22.42
CA ALA A 88 12.86 -6.11 -22.56
C ALA A 88 12.70 -7.38 -21.68
N GLY A 89 11.49 -7.68 -21.20
CA GLY A 89 11.21 -8.88 -20.40
C GLY A 89 11.39 -8.67 -18.90
N THR A 90 11.39 -7.43 -18.45
CA THR A 90 11.47 -7.03 -17.04
C THR A 90 10.19 -7.38 -16.30
N THR A 91 10.33 -7.83 -15.05
CA THR A 91 9.22 -7.99 -14.12
C THR A 91 9.24 -6.87 -13.08
N ILE A 92 8.10 -6.19 -12.93
CA ILE A 92 7.90 -5.15 -11.92
C ILE A 92 7.00 -5.69 -10.83
N TYR A 93 7.43 -5.56 -9.59
CA TYR A 93 6.66 -5.88 -8.41
C TYR A 93 6.25 -4.58 -7.73
N THR A 94 5.00 -4.48 -7.31
CA THR A 94 4.50 -3.32 -6.58
C THR A 94 3.84 -3.73 -5.27
N TYR A 95 3.93 -2.85 -4.28
CA TYR A 95 3.17 -2.91 -3.05
C TYR A 95 2.51 -1.55 -2.82
N SER A 96 1.20 -1.49 -3.03
CA SER A 96 0.44 -0.24 -3.12
C SER A 96 -0.59 -0.15 -1.99
N CYS A 97 -0.55 0.94 -1.24
CA CYS A 97 -1.33 1.18 -0.04
C CYS A 97 -2.18 2.44 -0.21
N PRO A 98 -3.51 2.32 -0.42
CA PRO A 98 -4.41 3.45 -0.49
C PRO A 98 -4.61 4.01 0.93
N LEU A 99 -3.90 5.10 1.25
CA LEU A 99 -3.95 5.75 2.56
C LEU A 99 -5.20 6.62 2.72
N PHE A 100 -5.77 7.07 1.61
CA PHE A 100 -7.03 7.79 1.55
C PHE A 100 -7.76 7.48 0.24
N GLU A 101 -9.06 7.23 0.33
CA GLU A 101 -9.95 7.11 -0.83
C GLU A 101 -11.22 7.91 -0.55
N GLY A 102 -11.32 9.06 -1.22
CA GLY A 102 -12.48 9.93 -1.17
C GLY A 102 -13.58 9.49 -2.13
N ASN A 103 -14.74 10.11 -1.98
CA ASN A 103 -15.85 9.95 -2.91
C ASN A 103 -15.82 11.00 -4.03
N SER A 104 -16.57 10.74 -5.09
CA SER A 104 -16.59 11.60 -6.28
C SER A 104 -17.46 12.87 -6.15
N ILE A 105 -18.20 13.02 -5.05
CA ILE A 105 -19.23 14.06 -4.87
C ILE A 105 -18.68 15.26 -4.07
N GLY A 106 -17.62 15.10 -3.29
CA GLY A 106 -17.04 16.13 -2.42
C GLY A 106 -15.61 16.56 -2.76
N ARG A 107 -15.35 17.07 -3.98
CA ARG A 107 -13.99 17.48 -4.39
C ARG A 107 -13.35 18.47 -3.41
N ASP A 108 -14.05 19.53 -3.05
CA ASP A 108 -13.45 20.57 -2.22
C ASP A 108 -13.56 20.23 -0.72
N ASP A 109 -14.54 19.39 -0.35
CA ASP A 109 -14.80 18.98 1.03
C ASP A 109 -13.77 17.96 1.56
N GLU A 110 -13.34 17.03 0.71
CA GLU A 110 -12.41 15.94 1.10
C GLU A 110 -10.94 16.25 0.80
N ARG A 111 -10.65 17.36 0.11
CA ARG A 111 -9.27 17.74 -0.21
C ARG A 111 -8.42 17.88 1.05
N ALA A 112 -8.96 18.53 2.09
CA ALA A 112 -8.23 18.76 3.34
C ALA A 112 -7.90 17.45 4.06
N ASP A 113 -8.80 16.46 4.01
CA ASP A 113 -8.57 15.14 4.60
C ASP A 113 -7.51 14.35 3.80
N ALA A 114 -7.53 14.45 2.47
CA ALA A 114 -6.50 13.88 1.61
C ALA A 114 -5.14 14.55 1.83
N GLU A 115 -5.09 15.88 1.96
CA GLU A 115 -3.86 16.63 2.30
C GLU A 115 -3.31 16.17 3.66
N ALA A 116 -4.18 16.00 4.67
CA ALA A 116 -3.77 15.52 5.99
C ALA A 116 -3.21 14.07 5.96
N ALA A 117 -3.82 13.18 5.17
CA ALA A 117 -3.32 11.82 4.98
C ALA A 117 -1.96 11.81 4.27
N PHE A 118 -1.80 12.65 3.24
CA PHE A 118 -0.53 12.80 2.53
C PHE A 118 0.56 13.34 3.46
N ASP A 119 0.31 14.42 4.19
CA ASP A 119 1.28 15.04 5.09
C ASP A 119 1.72 14.10 6.21
N THR A 120 0.78 13.31 6.76
CA THR A 120 1.07 12.29 7.77
C THR A 120 2.04 11.25 7.20
N ALA A 121 1.71 10.68 6.04
CA ALA A 121 2.55 9.67 5.40
C ALA A 121 3.92 10.22 4.97
N ALA A 122 3.97 11.45 4.44
CA ALA A 122 5.19 12.12 4.05
C ALA A 122 6.11 12.37 5.26
N SER A 123 5.54 12.80 6.39
CA SER A 123 6.29 12.99 7.63
C SER A 123 6.91 11.69 8.13
N GLU A 124 6.15 10.59 8.12
CA GLU A 124 6.66 9.28 8.52
C GLU A 124 7.73 8.75 7.55
N MET A 125 7.51 8.86 6.23
CA MET A 125 8.50 8.45 5.23
C MET A 125 9.83 9.20 5.43
N ARG A 126 9.80 10.52 5.61
CA ARG A 126 11.00 11.32 5.88
C ARG A 126 11.69 10.92 7.18
N ALA A 127 10.93 10.63 8.24
CA ALA A 127 11.48 10.22 9.52
C ALA A 127 12.15 8.84 9.49
N CYS A 128 11.69 7.94 8.60
CA CYS A 128 12.04 6.53 8.64
C CYS A 128 13.00 6.07 7.54
N LEU A 129 13.08 6.73 6.38
CA LEU A 129 14.01 6.35 5.31
C LEU A 129 15.48 6.70 5.65
N GLY A 130 15.69 7.77 6.43
CA GLY A 130 17.03 8.25 6.81
C GLY A 130 17.86 8.80 5.64
N ASP A 131 19.14 9.09 5.91
CA ASP A 131 20.03 9.79 4.97
C ASP A 131 20.44 8.97 3.73
N GLY A 132 20.14 7.66 3.71
CA GLY A 132 20.43 6.78 2.57
C GLY A 132 19.46 6.95 1.39
N TRP A 133 18.46 7.82 1.54
CA TRP A 133 17.42 8.07 0.55
C TRP A 133 17.33 9.56 0.22
N GLU A 134 17.22 9.85 -1.07
CA GLU A 134 16.87 11.17 -1.57
C GLU A 134 15.37 11.27 -1.81
N THR A 135 14.83 12.47 -1.63
CA THR A 135 13.42 12.80 -1.91
C THR A 135 13.35 13.84 -3.01
N ALA A 136 12.58 13.55 -4.05
CA ALA A 136 12.18 14.51 -5.07
C ALA A 136 10.71 14.84 -4.89
N GLU A 137 10.38 16.12 -4.98
CA GLU A 137 9.00 16.61 -4.89
C GLU A 137 8.57 17.13 -6.25
N ASP A 138 7.40 16.68 -6.69
CA ASP A 138 6.73 17.18 -7.88
C ASP A 138 5.31 17.60 -7.52
N THR A 139 4.92 18.75 -8.04
CA THR A 139 3.58 19.30 -7.91
C THR A 139 3.06 19.52 -9.32
N GLU A 140 2.53 18.46 -9.93
CA GLU A 140 1.84 18.58 -11.21
C GLU A 140 0.42 19.09 -10.98
N ASN A 141 -0.06 20.06 -11.78
CA ASN A 141 -1.49 20.24 -11.97
C ASN A 141 -1.87 21.17 -13.15
N GLY A 142 -2.86 20.75 -13.95
CA GLY A 142 -3.82 21.66 -14.59
C GLY A 142 -5.24 21.06 -14.51
N ASP A 143 -5.91 21.22 -13.38
CA ASP A 143 -7.21 20.64 -12.95
C ASP A 143 -7.32 19.10 -12.74
N TYR A 144 -6.15 18.45 -12.59
CA TYR A 144 -5.76 17.26 -11.83
C TYR A 144 -5.85 15.85 -12.44
N GLN A 145 -4.78 15.09 -12.15
CA GLN A 145 -4.69 13.62 -12.13
C GLN A 145 -3.47 13.16 -11.31
N VAL A 146 -2.46 14.00 -11.14
CA VAL A 146 -1.57 14.03 -9.98
C VAL A 146 -1.68 15.46 -9.45
N TYR A 147 -1.71 15.64 -8.12
CA TYR A 147 -1.73 16.96 -7.47
C TYR A 147 -0.41 17.21 -6.73
N HIS A 148 0.05 16.18 -6.02
CA HIS A 148 1.28 16.25 -5.25
C HIS A 148 1.93 14.87 -5.22
N LYS A 149 3.21 14.79 -5.54
CA LYS A 149 3.96 13.53 -5.55
C LYS A 149 5.32 13.73 -4.87
N LEU A 150 5.63 12.83 -3.95
CA LEU A 150 6.98 12.65 -3.40
C LEU A 150 7.53 11.33 -3.92
N THR A 151 8.68 11.38 -4.58
CA THR A 151 9.41 10.20 -5.03
C THR A 151 10.63 10.01 -4.12
N TYR A 152 10.83 8.78 -3.66
CA TYR A 152 11.95 8.39 -2.79
C TYR A 152 12.86 7.41 -3.51
N LYS A 153 14.15 7.73 -3.58
CA LYS A 153 15.18 6.92 -4.25
C LYS A 153 16.37 6.67 -3.33
N PRO A 154 16.94 5.46 -3.27
CA PRO A 154 18.22 5.24 -2.60
C PRO A 154 19.32 6.04 -3.30
N VAL A 155 20.22 6.66 -2.53
CA VAL A 155 21.34 7.46 -3.07
C VAL A 155 22.27 6.62 -3.95
N ASP A 156 22.50 5.36 -3.57
CA ASP A 156 23.40 4.44 -4.28
C ASP A 156 22.64 3.50 -5.24
N MET A 157 21.50 3.94 -5.80
CA MET A 157 20.75 3.12 -6.74
C MET A 157 21.47 3.03 -8.09
N ALA A 158 21.80 1.80 -8.49
CA ALA A 158 22.36 1.54 -9.81
C ALA A 158 21.32 1.79 -10.92
N ASP A 159 21.78 2.30 -12.06
CA ASP A 159 20.97 2.38 -13.27
C ASP A 159 20.56 0.98 -13.75
N SER A 160 19.32 0.82 -14.20
CA SER A 160 18.89 -0.43 -14.83
C SER A 160 19.64 -0.64 -16.14
N ALA A 161 20.01 -1.89 -16.41
CA ALA A 161 20.59 -2.30 -17.68
C ALA A 161 19.65 -2.04 -18.88
N SER A 162 18.34 -1.93 -18.63
CA SER A 162 17.33 -1.62 -19.65
C SER A 162 17.25 -0.14 -20.03
N GLY A 163 17.92 0.75 -19.28
CA GLY A 163 17.77 2.20 -19.42
C GLY A 163 16.44 2.75 -18.87
N PHE A 164 15.61 1.89 -18.27
CA PHE A 164 14.39 2.24 -17.56
C PHE A 164 14.45 1.72 -16.12
N THR A 165 14.23 2.60 -15.15
CA THR A 165 14.21 2.26 -13.73
C THR A 165 12.90 2.74 -13.12
N VAL A 166 12.15 1.84 -12.49
CA VAL A 166 10.97 2.23 -11.70
C VAL A 166 11.34 3.10 -10.51
N ASP A 167 10.46 4.03 -10.14
CA ASP A 167 10.58 4.78 -8.88
C ASP A 167 10.46 3.80 -7.68
N PRO A 168 11.51 3.64 -6.84
CA PRO A 168 11.55 2.64 -5.77
C PRO A 168 10.45 2.79 -4.74
N ALA A 169 10.10 4.01 -4.39
CA ALA A 169 8.91 4.34 -3.64
C ALA A 169 8.39 5.71 -4.03
N PHE A 170 7.08 5.90 -3.96
CA PHE A 170 6.48 7.22 -4.10
C PHE A 170 5.20 7.32 -3.26
N LEU A 171 4.92 8.54 -2.82
CA LEU A 171 3.66 8.94 -2.21
C LEU A 171 2.99 9.92 -3.16
N GLU A 172 1.77 9.62 -3.58
CA GLU A 172 1.04 10.42 -4.56
C GLU A 172 -0.34 10.79 -4.02
N MET A 173 -0.68 12.07 -4.09
CA MET A 173 -2.02 12.59 -3.93
C MET A 173 -2.56 12.96 -5.30
N SER A 174 -3.72 12.43 -5.66
CA SER A 174 -4.36 12.63 -6.95
C SER A 174 -5.86 12.84 -6.81
N TYR A 175 -6.46 13.51 -7.78
CA TYR A 175 -7.92 13.63 -7.91
C TYR A 175 -8.35 13.10 -9.26
N THR A 176 -9.25 12.12 -9.26
CA THR A 176 -9.86 11.58 -10.48
C THR A 176 -11.33 12.00 -10.57
N PRO A 177 -11.73 12.82 -11.56
CA PRO A 177 -13.14 13.16 -11.75
C PRO A 177 -13.95 11.96 -12.27
N PHE A 178 -15.21 11.86 -11.82
CA PHE A 178 -16.13 10.74 -12.11
C PHE A 178 -16.26 10.35 -13.59
N MET A 179 -16.15 11.30 -14.52
CA MET A 179 -16.33 11.05 -15.96
C MET A 179 -15.08 11.28 -16.82
N ARG A 180 -13.90 11.51 -16.22
CA ARG A 180 -12.65 11.83 -16.97
C ARG A 180 -11.38 11.25 -16.31
N GLY A 181 -11.37 9.96 -16.00
CA GLY A 181 -10.26 9.30 -15.30
C GLY A 181 -9.47 8.26 -16.12
N ARG A 182 -8.21 8.00 -15.74
CA ARG A 182 -7.35 6.89 -16.25
C ARG A 182 -7.72 5.51 -15.68
N GLY A 183 -8.99 5.29 -15.35
CA GLY A 183 -9.48 3.99 -14.84
C GLY A 183 -9.33 3.75 -13.34
N GLY A 184 -8.98 4.78 -12.54
CA GLY A 184 -8.98 4.72 -11.07
C GLY A 184 -10.34 5.06 -10.45
N PRO A 185 -10.53 4.79 -9.14
CA PRO A 185 -11.70 5.23 -8.38
C PRO A 185 -11.87 6.75 -8.48
N PRO A 186 -13.11 7.24 -8.66
CA PRO A 186 -13.34 8.67 -8.75
C PRO A 186 -13.33 9.31 -7.35
N GLY A 187 -12.68 10.45 -7.21
CA GLY A 187 -12.46 11.12 -5.92
C GLY A 187 -10.98 11.47 -5.69
N TRP A 188 -10.68 11.97 -4.50
CA TRP A 188 -9.31 12.12 -4.02
C TRP A 188 -8.73 10.77 -3.65
N GLN A 189 -7.44 10.58 -3.95
CA GLN A 189 -6.69 9.41 -3.56
C GLN A 189 -5.34 9.84 -3.00
N VAL A 190 -4.91 9.15 -1.95
CA VAL A 190 -3.53 9.19 -1.47
C VAL A 190 -2.99 7.77 -1.52
N MET A 191 -1.96 7.55 -2.32
CA MET A 191 -1.37 6.25 -2.57
C MET A 191 0.11 6.26 -2.16
N LEU A 192 0.49 5.38 -1.24
CA LEU A 192 1.89 5.04 -0.99
C LEU A 192 2.21 3.76 -1.74
N GLN A 193 3.24 3.78 -2.58
CA GLN A 193 3.62 2.60 -3.36
C GLN A 193 5.12 2.37 -3.30
N PHE A 194 5.52 1.12 -3.06
CA PHE A 194 6.88 0.62 -3.21
C PHE A 194 6.99 -0.23 -4.48
N GLN A 195 8.11 -0.14 -5.19
CA GLN A 195 8.34 -0.88 -6.42
C GLN A 195 9.72 -1.54 -6.43
N ALA A 196 9.78 -2.74 -7.00
CA ALA A 196 11.02 -3.41 -7.33
C ALA A 196 10.99 -3.86 -8.79
N GLN A 197 12.12 -3.73 -9.45
CA GLN A 197 12.32 -4.18 -10.82
C GLN A 197 13.31 -5.33 -10.82
N VAL A 198 12.94 -6.42 -11.47
CA VAL A 198 13.83 -7.56 -11.71
C VAL A 198 13.97 -7.70 -13.22
N ASP A 199 15.15 -7.34 -13.71
CA ASP A 199 15.49 -7.50 -15.12
C ASP A 199 15.69 -8.99 -15.41
N THR A 200 15.04 -9.52 -16.45
CA THR A 200 15.39 -10.86 -16.93
C THR A 200 16.80 -10.79 -17.50
N PRO A 201 17.74 -11.66 -17.08
CA PRO A 201 19.09 -11.65 -17.65
C PRO A 201 18.99 -11.81 -19.17
N ALA A 202 19.72 -10.98 -19.91
CA ALA A 202 19.81 -11.11 -21.35
C ALA A 202 20.20 -12.55 -21.69
N LYS A 203 19.43 -13.21 -22.56
CA LYS A 203 19.87 -14.49 -23.12
C LYS A 203 21.14 -14.22 -23.92
N GLU A 204 22.28 -14.69 -23.42
CA GLU A 204 23.54 -14.81 -24.17
C GLU A 204 23.37 -15.71 -25.40
#